data_AF-A0AAX6BTB0-F1
#
_entry.id   AF-A0AAX6BTB0-F1
#
_cell.length_a   1.000
_cell.length_b   1.000
_cell.length_c   1.000
_cell.angle_alpha   90.00
_cell.angle_beta   90.00
_cell.angle_gamma   90.00
#
_symmetry.space_group_name_H-M   'P 1'
#
loop_
_entity.id
_entity.type
_entity.pdbx_description
1 polymer ?
#
loop_
_entity_poly.entity_id
_entity_poly.type
_entity_poly.pdbx_seq_one_letter_code
_entity_poly.pdbx_strand_id
1 'polypeptide(L)'
;MDSLLELKDELIKGQKLAMQGSYQRRAPSKKAIPHLLAARKGLKEYVEQHPTDAFAWQLLSQAEEYLLNYKAALSALQNAVTLNKKDRKLVKKLVLLKEQANKWHELDLSPEELGSLEAFLDEKVDIQGCDHTLLYTKEWLDTHISVSKKAKVVKALQNQGGFCDCEVLMNVID
;
A
#
# COMPACT_ATOMS: atom_id res chain seq x y z
N MET A 1 -17.80 -21.17 10.86
CA MET A 1 -17.58 -20.10 9.89
C MET A 1 -17.83 -18.82 10.63
N ASP A 2 -16.82 -17.95 10.72
CA ASP A 2 -16.95 -16.70 11.46
C ASP A 2 -18.00 -15.81 10.78
N SER A 3 -18.78 -15.10 11.60
CA SER A 3 -19.73 -14.12 11.09
C SER A 3 -19.00 -12.97 10.42
N LEU A 4 -19.66 -12.30 9.47
CA LEU A 4 -19.08 -11.13 8.80
C LEU A 4 -18.70 -10.02 9.80
N LEU A 5 -19.41 -9.93 10.93
CA LEU A 5 -19.12 -8.98 11.99
C LEU A 5 -17.81 -9.31 12.71
N GLU A 6 -17.57 -10.58 13.07
CA GLU A 6 -16.31 -11.02 13.68
C GLU A 6 -15.12 -10.78 12.73
N LEU A 7 -15.29 -11.09 11.45
CA LEU A 7 -14.25 -10.85 10.43
C LEU A 7 -13.94 -9.36 10.25
N LYS A 8 -14.96 -8.51 10.32
CA LYS A 8 -14.80 -7.06 10.29
C LYS A 8 -14.05 -6.55 11.52
N ASP A 9 -14.41 -7.04 12.70
CA ASP A 9 -13.77 -6.62 13.96
C ASP A 9 -12.29 -7.04 14.01
N GLU A 10 -12.00 -8.26 13.52
CA GLU A 10 -10.63 -8.75 13.37
C GLU A 10 -9.82 -7.92 12.36
N LEU A 11 -10.43 -7.53 11.23
CA LEU A 11 -9.81 -6.61 10.27
C LEU A 11 -9.50 -5.26 10.93
N ILE A 12 -10.47 -4.65 11.62
CA ILE A 12 -10.30 -3.37 12.30
C ILE A 12 -9.18 -3.44 13.34
N LYS A 13 -9.06 -4.56 14.06
CA LYS A 13 -7.96 -4.79 15.00
C LYS A 13 -6.62 -4.81 14.29
N GLY A 14 -6.52 -5.51 13.16
CA GLY A 14 -5.32 -5.49 12.30
C GLY A 14 -4.97 -4.08 11.82
N GLN A 15 -5.95 -3.33 11.31
CA GLN A 15 -5.77 -1.96 10.83
C GLN A 15 -5.25 -1.01 11.91
N LYS A 16 -5.81 -1.08 13.13
CA LYS A 16 -5.34 -0.28 14.28
C LYS A 16 -3.89 -0.56 14.67
N LEU A 17 -3.45 -1.79 14.49
CA LEU A 17 -2.08 -2.21 14.81
C LEU A 17 -1.11 -1.97 13.65
N ALA A 18 -1.59 -1.72 12.44
CA ALA A 18 -0.76 -1.71 11.23
C ALA A 18 0.26 -0.58 11.21
N MET A 19 -0.04 0.53 11.90
CA MET A 19 0.72 1.79 11.82
C MET A 19 0.88 2.28 10.38
N GLN A 20 -0.16 2.06 9.57
CA GLN A 20 -0.26 2.51 8.19
C GLN A 20 -1.45 3.47 8.06
N GLY A 21 -1.21 4.60 7.39
CA GLY A 21 -2.26 5.43 6.81
C GLY A 21 -2.99 4.70 5.68
N SER A 22 -4.18 5.19 5.32
CA SER A 22 -4.88 4.68 4.14
C SER A 22 -4.04 4.93 2.89
N TYR A 23 -3.85 3.92 2.06
CA TYR A 23 -3.02 3.95 0.84
C TYR A 23 -1.49 4.02 1.04
N GLN A 24 -0.99 3.93 2.28
CA GLN A 24 0.45 3.92 2.51
C GLN A 24 1.12 2.68 1.91
N ARG A 25 2.34 2.91 1.42
CA ARG A 25 3.18 1.97 0.66
C ARG A 25 4.13 1.17 1.55
N ARG A 26 3.77 0.95 2.79
CA ARG A 26 4.67 0.39 3.80
C ARG A 26 4.19 -0.98 4.22
N ALA A 27 5.08 -1.87 4.62
CA ALA A 27 4.65 -3.14 5.19
C ALA A 27 3.88 -2.90 6.51
N PRO A 28 2.83 -3.69 6.82
CA PRO A 28 2.12 -3.52 8.08
C PRO A 28 3.04 -3.93 9.24
N SER A 29 2.84 -3.33 10.41
CA SER A 29 3.59 -3.71 11.60
C SER A 29 3.47 -5.22 11.87
N LYS A 30 4.53 -5.83 12.41
CA LYS A 30 4.56 -7.26 12.75
C LYS A 30 3.39 -7.69 13.66
N LYS A 31 2.88 -6.77 14.49
CA LYS A 31 1.73 -7.02 15.39
C LYS A 31 0.40 -7.07 14.64
N ALA A 32 0.28 -6.39 13.50
CA ALA A 32 -0.94 -6.39 12.69
C ALA A 32 -1.06 -7.61 11.78
N ILE A 33 0.07 -8.14 11.31
CA ILE A 33 0.12 -9.23 10.32
C ILE A 33 -0.80 -10.41 10.69
N PRO A 34 -0.78 -10.97 11.93
CA PRO A 34 -1.65 -12.09 12.27
C PRO A 34 -3.14 -11.78 12.12
N HIS A 35 -3.56 -10.59 12.55
CA HIS A 35 -4.96 -10.15 12.47
C HIS A 35 -5.41 -9.91 11.02
N LEU A 36 -4.57 -9.25 10.22
CA LEU A 36 -4.84 -9.01 8.81
C LEU A 36 -4.92 -10.33 8.01
N LEU A 37 -4.03 -11.29 8.31
CA LEU A 37 -4.06 -12.61 7.67
C LEU A 37 -5.29 -13.43 8.07
N ALA A 38 -5.67 -13.42 9.35
CA ALA A 38 -6.86 -14.09 9.85
C ALA A 38 -8.13 -13.53 9.19
N ALA A 39 -8.29 -12.20 9.22
CA ALA A 39 -9.41 -11.53 8.58
C ALA A 39 -9.45 -11.80 7.07
N ARG A 40 -8.32 -11.70 6.36
CA ARG A 40 -8.23 -12.01 4.92
C ARG A 40 -8.69 -13.43 4.63
N LYS A 41 -8.23 -14.41 5.41
CA LYS A 41 -8.59 -15.82 5.21
C LYS A 41 -10.09 -16.02 5.35
N GLY A 42 -10.68 -15.59 6.46
CA GLY A 42 -12.11 -15.74 6.69
C GLY A 42 -12.96 -14.95 5.70
N LEU A 43 -12.52 -13.75 5.29
CA LEU A 43 -13.23 -12.96 4.28
C LEU A 43 -13.21 -13.62 2.90
N LYS A 44 -12.13 -14.32 2.51
CA LYS A 44 -12.09 -15.13 1.27
C LYS A 44 -13.12 -16.25 1.30
N GLU A 45 -13.13 -17.02 2.39
CA GLU A 45 -14.11 -18.11 2.59
C GLU A 45 -15.55 -17.56 2.63
N TYR A 46 -15.75 -16.38 3.20
CA TYR A 46 -17.06 -15.72 3.27
C TYR A 46 -17.59 -15.31 1.90
N VAL A 47 -16.80 -14.61 1.09
CA VAL A 47 -17.26 -14.14 -0.22
C VAL A 47 -17.47 -15.29 -1.21
N GLU A 48 -16.82 -16.44 -1.02
CA GLU A 48 -17.10 -17.66 -1.79
C GLU A 48 -18.50 -18.21 -1.53
N GLN A 49 -18.96 -18.18 -0.27
CA GLN A 49 -20.28 -18.64 0.12
C GLN A 49 -21.38 -17.57 -0.08
N HIS A 50 -20.98 -16.30 -0.04
CA HIS A 50 -21.87 -15.15 -0.15
C HIS A 50 -21.39 -14.18 -1.25
N PRO A 51 -21.32 -14.60 -2.52
CA PRO A 51 -20.71 -13.80 -3.60
C PRO A 51 -21.46 -12.51 -3.93
N THR A 52 -22.71 -12.39 -3.48
CA THR A 52 -23.55 -11.20 -3.68
C THR A 52 -23.43 -10.17 -2.55
N ASP A 53 -22.67 -10.45 -1.49
CA ASP A 53 -22.46 -9.51 -0.39
C ASP A 53 -21.38 -8.46 -0.76
N ALA A 54 -21.85 -7.30 -1.20
CA ALA A 54 -20.98 -6.20 -1.58
C ALA A 54 -20.10 -5.70 -0.42
N PHE A 55 -20.59 -5.76 0.83
CA PHE A 55 -19.83 -5.27 1.98
C PHE A 55 -18.70 -6.23 2.35
N ALA A 56 -18.93 -7.54 2.26
CA ALA A 56 -17.87 -8.54 2.44
C ALA A 56 -16.74 -8.37 1.42
N TRP A 57 -17.07 -8.11 0.15
CA TRP A 57 -16.07 -7.78 -0.88
C TRP A 57 -15.29 -6.50 -0.58
N GLN A 58 -15.92 -5.47 0.01
CA GLN A 58 -15.23 -4.26 0.46
C GLN A 58 -14.25 -4.53 1.60
N LEU A 59 -14.62 -5.40 2.56
CA LEU A 59 -13.74 -5.79 3.66
C LEU A 59 -12.56 -6.61 3.14
N LEU A 60 -12.80 -7.55 2.22
CA LEU A 60 -11.73 -8.32 1.60
C LEU A 60 -10.75 -7.43 0.83
N SER A 61 -11.26 -6.44 0.09
CA SER A 61 -10.41 -5.45 -0.58
C SER A 61 -9.49 -4.73 0.40
N GLN A 62 -10.02 -4.30 1.55
CA GLN A 62 -9.23 -3.62 2.57
C GLN A 62 -8.17 -4.56 3.18
N ALA A 63 -8.53 -5.80 3.47
CA ALA A 63 -7.58 -6.78 4.01
C ALA A 63 -6.41 -7.03 3.04
N GLU A 64 -6.69 -7.18 1.74
CA GLU A 64 -5.65 -7.34 0.72
C GLU A 64 -4.82 -6.07 0.53
N GLU A 65 -5.43 -4.88 0.61
CA GLU A 65 -4.72 -3.60 0.51
C GLU A 65 -3.72 -3.41 1.67
N TYR A 66 -4.12 -3.65 2.91
CA TYR A 66 -3.24 -3.58 4.09
C TYR A 66 -2.07 -4.59 4.02
N LEU A 67 -2.25 -5.68 3.28
CA LEU A 67 -1.23 -6.69 3.00
C LEU A 67 -0.47 -6.41 1.68
N LEU A 68 -0.61 -5.21 1.11
CA LEU A 68 0.03 -4.73 -0.11
C LEU A 68 -0.24 -5.61 -1.35
N ASN A 69 -1.31 -6.41 -1.31
CA ASN A 69 -1.77 -7.22 -2.43
C ASN A 69 -2.76 -6.44 -3.29
N TYR A 70 -2.26 -5.37 -3.92
CA TYR A 70 -3.08 -4.43 -4.69
C TYR A 70 -3.88 -5.11 -5.81
N LYS A 71 -3.34 -6.18 -6.43
CA LYS A 71 -4.05 -6.93 -7.47
C LYS A 71 -5.32 -7.58 -6.93
N ALA A 72 -5.23 -8.27 -5.79
CA ALA A 72 -6.39 -8.91 -5.17
C ALA A 72 -7.34 -7.85 -4.58
N ALA A 73 -6.80 -6.79 -3.98
CA ALA A 73 -7.60 -5.67 -3.46
C ALA A 73 -8.47 -5.04 -4.55
N LEU A 74 -7.88 -4.73 -5.71
CA LEU A 74 -8.59 -4.18 -6.86
C LEU A 74 -9.69 -5.12 -7.38
N SER A 75 -9.39 -6.42 -7.47
CA SER A 75 -10.38 -7.43 -7.89
C SER A 75 -11.58 -7.48 -6.93
N ALA A 76 -11.32 -7.54 -5.63
CA ALA A 76 -12.36 -7.57 -4.60
C ALA A 76 -13.20 -6.27 -4.61
N LEU A 77 -12.56 -5.10 -4.73
CA LEU A 77 -13.28 -3.83 -4.78
C LEU A 77 -14.12 -3.68 -6.05
N GLN A 78 -13.62 -4.20 -7.18
CA GLN A 78 -14.36 -4.23 -8.44
C GLN A 78 -15.62 -5.10 -8.34
N ASN A 79 -15.57 -6.23 -7.63
CA ASN A 79 -16.75 -7.04 -7.32
C ASN A 79 -17.77 -6.26 -6.50
N ALA A 80 -17.32 -5.59 -5.43
CA ALA A 80 -18.19 -4.74 -4.61
C ALA A 80 -18.86 -3.62 -5.43
N VAL A 81 -18.10 -2.92 -6.29
CA VAL A 81 -18.65 -1.88 -7.20
C VAL A 81 -19.67 -2.47 -8.16
N THR A 82 -19.43 -3.68 -8.68
CA THR A 82 -20.34 -4.33 -9.63
C THR A 82 -21.68 -4.66 -8.99
N LEU A 83 -21.67 -5.05 -7.72
CA LEU A 83 -22.87 -5.32 -6.92
C LEU A 83 -23.60 -4.04 -6.51
N ASN A 84 -22.89 -2.91 -6.36
CA ASN A 84 -23.48 -1.62 -5.98
C ASN A 84 -22.99 -0.45 -6.85
N LYS A 85 -23.33 -0.48 -8.15
CA LYS A 85 -22.83 0.47 -9.16
C LYS A 85 -23.20 1.94 -8.92
N LYS A 86 -24.24 2.20 -8.11
CA LYS A 86 -24.71 3.56 -7.80
C LYS A 86 -23.97 4.18 -6.61
N ASP A 87 -23.18 3.39 -5.87
CA ASP A 87 -22.39 3.90 -4.76
C ASP A 87 -21.18 4.70 -5.27
N ARG A 88 -21.35 6.01 -5.35
CA ARG A 88 -20.30 6.95 -5.78
C ARG A 88 -19.07 6.91 -4.87
N LYS A 89 -19.24 6.65 -3.57
CA LYS A 89 -18.10 6.56 -2.63
C LYS A 89 -17.25 5.34 -2.97
N LEU A 90 -17.90 4.22 -3.26
CA LEU A 90 -17.23 2.98 -3.62
C LEU A 90 -16.51 3.10 -4.98
N VAL A 91 -17.14 3.73 -5.96
CA VAL A 91 -16.49 4.03 -7.26
C VAL A 91 -15.26 4.92 -7.06
N LYS A 92 -15.35 5.98 -6.24
CA LYS A 92 -14.21 6.84 -5.91
C LYS A 92 -13.07 6.05 -5.25
N LYS A 93 -13.39 5.18 -4.29
CA LYS A 93 -12.38 4.30 -3.65
C LYS A 93 -11.68 3.41 -4.68
N LEU A 94 -12.41 2.86 -5.64
CA LEU A 94 -11.83 2.03 -6.70
C LEU A 94 -10.85 2.82 -7.58
N VAL A 95 -11.18 4.06 -7.93
CA VAL A 95 -10.27 4.93 -8.70
C VAL A 95 -9.00 5.22 -7.91
N LEU A 96 -9.13 5.63 -6.64
CA LEU A 96 -7.98 5.92 -5.77
C LEU A 96 -7.09 4.69 -5.56
N LEU A 97 -7.69 3.51 -5.36
CA LEU A 97 -6.94 2.27 -5.21
C LEU A 97 -6.18 1.89 -6.49
N LYS A 98 -6.76 2.16 -7.68
CA LYS A 98 -6.07 1.95 -8.97
C LYS A 98 -4.87 2.87 -9.11
N GLU A 99 -5.02 4.14 -8.78
CA GLU A 99 -3.91 5.10 -8.77
C GLU A 99 -2.80 4.64 -7.82
N GLN A 100 -3.16 4.22 -6.61
CA GLN A 100 -2.19 3.74 -5.63
C GLN A 100 -1.46 2.47 -6.09
N ALA A 101 -2.20 1.50 -6.62
CA ALA A 101 -1.63 0.28 -7.18
C ALA A 101 -0.65 0.57 -8.32
N ASN A 102 -0.98 1.53 -9.18
CA ASN A 102 -0.11 1.96 -10.28
C ASN A 102 1.16 2.62 -9.75
N LYS A 103 1.04 3.55 -8.77
CA LYS A 103 2.20 4.18 -8.15
C LYS A 103 3.14 3.15 -7.51
N TRP A 104 2.58 2.16 -6.80
CA TRP A 104 3.34 1.07 -6.21
C TRP A 104 4.04 0.21 -7.25
N HIS A 105 3.32 -0.17 -8.31
CA HIS A 105 3.87 -0.94 -9.42
C HIS A 105 4.97 -0.19 -10.19
N GLU A 106 4.82 1.13 -10.39
CA GLU A 106 5.82 1.96 -11.05
C GLU A 106 7.12 2.08 -10.27
N LEU A 107 7.05 2.15 -8.93
CA LEU A 107 8.24 2.23 -8.08
C LEU A 107 9.14 1.00 -8.25
N ASP A 108 8.54 -0.18 -8.42
CA ASP A 108 9.27 -1.44 -8.62
C ASP A 108 10.32 -1.69 -7.51
N LEU A 109 9.95 -1.30 -6.29
CA LEU A 109 10.65 -1.53 -5.03
C LEU A 109 9.79 -2.42 -4.12
N SER A 110 10.44 -3.28 -3.32
CA SER A 110 9.75 -3.99 -2.24
C SER A 110 9.40 -3.05 -1.08
N PRO A 111 8.47 -3.44 -0.19
CA PRO A 111 8.21 -2.69 1.05
C PRO A 111 9.46 -2.51 1.91
N GLU A 112 10.32 -3.52 1.96
CA GLU A 112 11.57 -3.49 2.73
C GLU A 112 12.60 -2.56 2.09
N GLU A 113 12.72 -2.57 0.76
CA GLU A 113 13.55 -1.64 0.00
C GLU A 113 13.08 -0.19 0.22
N LEU A 114 11.77 0.07 0.12
CA LEU A 114 11.22 1.41 0.34
C LEU A 114 11.42 1.88 1.80
N GLY A 115 11.23 0.99 2.78
CA GLY A 115 11.50 1.29 4.19
C GLY A 115 12.98 1.51 4.50
N SER A 116 13.89 0.81 3.80
CA SER A 116 15.32 1.05 3.93
C SER A 116 15.74 2.38 3.30
N LEU A 117 15.14 2.75 2.15
CA LEU A 117 15.35 4.06 1.55
C LEU A 117 14.84 5.18 2.47
N GLU A 118 13.66 5.01 3.06
CA GLU A 118 13.12 5.95 4.05
C GLU A 118 14.10 6.19 5.19
N ALA A 119 14.51 5.13 5.89
CA ALA A 119 15.40 5.24 7.04
C ALA A 119 16.73 5.91 6.68
N PHE A 120 17.27 5.61 5.49
CA PHE A 120 18.51 6.20 5.00
C PHE A 120 18.35 7.70 4.70
N LEU A 121 17.27 8.09 4.02
CA LEU A 121 17.00 9.48 3.69
C LEU A 121 16.68 10.30 4.93
N ASP A 122 15.87 9.78 5.86
CA ASP A 122 15.56 10.44 7.13
C ASP A 122 16.84 10.77 7.89
N GLU A 123 17.75 9.80 8.06
CA GLU A 123 19.04 10.01 8.74
C GLU A 123 19.91 11.07 8.03
N LYS A 124 20.07 10.95 6.70
CA LYS A 124 20.93 11.86 5.92
C LYS A 124 20.38 13.28 5.90
N VAL A 125 19.08 13.44 5.66
CA VAL A 125 18.42 14.75 5.58
C VAL A 125 18.34 15.43 6.95
N ASP A 126 18.13 14.67 8.03
CA ASP A 126 18.14 15.22 9.40
C ASP A 126 19.54 15.76 9.79
N ILE A 127 20.60 15.02 9.46
CA ILE A 127 21.98 15.41 9.82
C ILE A 127 22.56 16.47 8.88
N GLN A 128 22.36 16.33 7.56
CA GLN A 128 23.07 17.12 6.54
C GLN A 128 22.17 18.15 5.86
N GLY A 129 20.85 18.10 6.08
CA GLY A 129 19.87 18.88 5.33
C GLY A 129 19.64 18.34 3.92
N CYS A 130 18.69 18.95 3.20
CA CYS A 130 18.45 18.66 1.79
C CYS A 130 19.00 19.79 0.92
N ASP A 131 19.80 19.43 -0.10
CA ASP A 131 20.38 20.35 -1.08
C ASP A 131 19.50 20.52 -2.35
N HIS A 132 18.25 20.05 -2.28
CA HIS A 132 17.29 19.99 -3.39
C HIS A 132 17.74 19.12 -4.58
N THR A 133 18.60 18.13 -4.34
CA THR A 133 18.96 17.11 -5.33
C THR A 133 18.56 15.71 -4.86
N LEU A 134 18.80 14.70 -5.70
CA LEU A 134 18.63 13.27 -5.38
C LEU A 134 19.96 12.63 -4.97
N LEU A 135 20.84 13.37 -4.29
CA LEU A 135 22.19 12.92 -3.98
C LEU A 135 22.14 11.63 -3.14
N TYR A 136 21.42 11.66 -2.02
CA TYR A 136 21.34 10.53 -1.10
C TYR A 136 20.47 9.40 -1.66
N THR A 137 19.40 9.73 -2.38
CA THR A 137 18.58 8.74 -3.08
C THR A 137 19.43 7.93 -4.06
N LYS A 138 20.28 8.59 -4.85
CA LYS A 138 21.19 7.90 -5.79
C LYS A 138 22.25 7.09 -5.07
N GLU A 139 22.82 7.61 -3.99
CA GLU A 139 23.76 6.88 -3.11
C GLU A 139 23.14 5.57 -2.59
N TRP A 140 21.90 5.61 -2.13
CA TRP A 140 21.17 4.43 -1.68
C TRP A 140 20.88 3.45 -2.83
N LEU A 141 20.39 3.96 -3.97
CA LEU A 141 20.14 3.14 -5.16
C LEU A 141 21.42 2.44 -5.65
N ASP A 142 22.58 3.09 -5.51
CA ASP A 142 23.86 2.54 -5.94
C ASP A 142 24.29 1.29 -5.17
N THR A 143 23.86 1.19 -3.92
CA THR A 143 24.21 0.12 -2.99
C THR A 143 23.16 -0.99 -2.90
N HIS A 144 21.89 -0.67 -3.16
CA HIS A 144 20.77 -1.61 -2.94
C HIS A 144 20.09 -2.09 -4.22
N ILE A 145 20.17 -1.31 -5.31
CA ILE A 145 19.38 -1.57 -6.52
C ILE A 145 20.29 -1.88 -7.71
N SER A 146 19.89 -2.86 -8.53
CA SER A 146 20.63 -3.23 -9.73
C SER A 146 20.70 -2.06 -10.73
N VAL A 147 21.85 -1.90 -11.39
CA VAL A 147 22.13 -0.79 -12.32
C VAL A 147 21.03 -0.61 -13.38
N SER A 148 20.47 -1.72 -13.88
CA SER A 148 19.41 -1.71 -14.90
C SER A 148 18.05 -1.19 -14.40
N LYS A 149 17.80 -1.19 -13.08
CA LYS A 149 16.56 -0.69 -12.46
C LYS A 149 16.67 0.78 -12.01
N LYS A 150 17.85 1.26 -11.63
CA LYS A 150 18.06 2.60 -11.02
C LYS A 150 17.35 3.74 -11.75
N ALA A 151 17.56 3.86 -13.07
CA ALA A 151 16.96 4.93 -13.86
C ALA A 151 15.42 4.88 -13.90
N LYS A 152 14.83 3.67 -13.86
CA LYS A 152 13.38 3.49 -13.79
C LYS A 152 12.84 3.90 -12.42
N VAL A 153 13.52 3.49 -11.34
CA VAL A 153 13.14 3.87 -9.97
C VAL A 153 13.20 5.39 -9.82
N VAL A 154 14.28 6.05 -10.25
CA VAL A 154 14.39 7.53 -10.23
C VAL A 154 13.23 8.18 -10.99
N LYS A 155 12.92 7.69 -12.19
CA LYS A 155 11.78 8.22 -12.96
C LYS A 155 10.45 8.01 -12.24
N ALA A 156 10.24 6.88 -11.59
CA ALA A 156 9.04 6.60 -10.82
C ALA A 156 8.91 7.51 -9.58
N LEU A 157 10.02 7.79 -8.88
CA LEU A 157 10.05 8.77 -7.79
C LEU A 157 9.63 10.16 -8.31
N GLN A 158 10.21 10.60 -9.42
CA GLN A 158 9.92 11.91 -10.03
C GLN A 158 8.47 12.02 -10.53
N ASN A 159 7.92 10.97 -11.15
CA ASN A 159 6.51 10.92 -11.55
C ASN A 159 5.56 11.10 -10.37
N GLN A 160 6.02 10.80 -9.17
CA GLN A 160 5.26 10.91 -7.92
C GLN A 160 5.63 12.17 -7.12
N GLY A 161 6.43 13.07 -7.70
CA GLY A 161 6.81 14.34 -7.10
C GLY A 161 8.09 14.32 -6.28
N GLY A 162 8.89 13.25 -6.31
CA GLY A 162 10.19 13.16 -5.64
C GLY A 162 11.35 13.64 -6.51
N PHE A 163 11.60 14.95 -6.56
CA PHE A 163 12.72 15.54 -7.33
C PHE A 163 13.93 15.89 -6.45
N CYS A 164 13.76 16.04 -5.14
CA CYS A 164 14.82 16.04 -4.11
C CYS A 164 14.66 14.88 -3.12
N ASP A 165 15.72 14.59 -2.35
CA ASP A 165 15.68 13.64 -1.23
C ASP A 165 14.54 13.95 -0.23
N CYS A 166 14.31 15.25 0.04
CA CYS A 166 13.21 15.72 0.87
C CYS A 166 11.82 15.37 0.32
N GLU A 167 11.62 15.52 -0.97
CA GLU A 167 10.36 15.27 -1.66
C GLU A 167 10.13 13.78 -1.85
N VAL A 168 11.19 12.96 -1.94
CA VAL A 168 11.06 11.50 -1.91
C VAL A 168 10.42 11.07 -0.59
N LEU A 169 10.89 11.61 0.54
CA LEU A 169 10.28 11.36 1.86
C LEU A 169 8.81 11.84 1.88
N MET A 170 8.56 13.11 1.54
CA MET A 170 7.23 13.73 1.70
C MET A 170 6.15 13.29 0.69
N ASN A 171 6.53 13.03 -0.57
CA ASN A 171 5.56 12.79 -1.65
C ASN A 171 5.46 11.31 -2.05
N VAL A 172 6.51 10.52 -1.81
CA VAL A 172 6.58 9.12 -2.24
C VAL A 172 6.46 8.15 -1.07
N ILE A 173 7.06 8.45 0.08
CA ILE A 173 7.17 7.52 1.20
C ILE A 173 6.08 7.75 2.27
N ASP A 174 5.75 9.01 2.55
CA ASP A 174 4.70 9.42 3.51
C ASP A 174 3.28 8.89 3.15
#